data_AF-A0A6L9GF55-F1
#
_entry.id   AF-A0A6L9GF55-F1
#
_cell.length_a   1.000
_cell.length_b   1.000
_cell.length_c   1.000
_cell.angle_alpha   90.00
_cell.angle_beta   90.00
_cell.angle_gamma   90.00
#
_symmetry.space_group_name_H-M   'P 1'
#
loop_
_entity.id
_entity.type
_entity.pdbx_description
1 polymer ?
#
loop_
_entity_poly.entity_id
_entity_poly.type
_entity_poly.pdbx_seq_one_letter_code
_entity_poly.pdbx_strand_id
1 'polypeptide(L)' 'SDGRVLVLELKAPKGRLRPEQEAFRDAVQAQGFGWALVRSLDDALGALADQGFTTRIAPSPRRPAP' A
#
# COMPACT_ATOMS: atom_id res chain seq x y z
N SER A 1 -12.56 -4.00 18.61
CA SER A 1 -12.13 -3.39 17.33
C SER A 1 -11.96 -4.51 16.33
N ASP A 2 -12.81 -4.61 15.31
CA ASP A 2 -12.52 -5.48 14.17
C ASP A 2 -11.38 -4.81 13.39
N GLY A 3 -10.16 -5.30 13.58
CA GLY A 3 -8.98 -4.74 12.94
C GLY A 3 -9.15 -4.79 11.42
N ARG A 4 -8.94 -3.66 10.74
CA ARG A 4 -8.89 -3.60 9.27
C ARG A 4 -7.45 -3.76 8.82
N VAL A 5 -7.24 -4.61 7.81
CA VAL A 5 -5.93 -4.87 7.22
C VAL A 5 -5.95 -4.50 5.75
N LEU A 6 -4.95 -3.71 5.35
CA LEU A 6 -4.64 -3.40 3.96
C LEU A 6 -3.15 -3.64 3.74
N VAL A 7 -2.81 -4.40 2.70
CA VAL A 7 -1.44 -4.60 2.24
C VAL A 7 -1.16 -3.69 1.05
N LEU A 8 -0.08 -2.90 1.13
CA LEU A 8 0.40 -2.08 0.02
C LEU A 8 1.70 -2.67 -0.52
N GLU A 9 1.67 -3.20 -1.74
CA GLU A 9 2.88 -3.63 -2.46
C GLU A 9 3.43 -2.45 -3.25
N LEU A 10 4.57 -1.90 -2.82
CA LEU A 10 5.21 -0.75 -3.47
C LEU A 10 6.16 -1.18 -4.59
N LYS A 11 6.01 -0.57 -5.77
CA LYS A 11 6.93 -0.73 -6.91
C LYS A 11 7.38 0.61 -7.48
N ALA A 12 8.58 0.61 -8.06
CA ALA A 12 8.98 1.70 -8.97
C ALA A 12 7.97 1.81 -10.15
N PRO A 13 7.90 2.95 -10.86
CA PRO A 13 6.94 3.13 -11.96
C PRO A 13 6.95 2.02 -13.02
N LYS A 14 8.13 1.46 -13.32
CA LYS A 14 8.31 0.34 -14.27
C LYS A 14 8.53 -1.02 -13.59
N GLY A 15 8.46 -1.08 -12.26
CA GLY A 15 8.66 -2.31 -11.50
C GLY A 15 7.52 -3.30 -11.75
N ARG A 16 7.87 -4.57 -11.95
CA ARG A 16 6.89 -5.66 -12.15
C ARG A 16 6.69 -6.41 -10.84
N LEU A 17 5.51 -7.02 -10.69
CA LEU A 17 5.30 -8.05 -9.67
C LEU A 17 6.09 -9.29 -10.08
N ARG A 18 6.70 -9.93 -9.09
CA ARG A 18 7.24 -11.28 -9.26
C ARG A 18 6.12 -12.29 -9.00
N PRO A 19 6.17 -13.50 -9.57
CA PRO A 19 5.14 -14.53 -9.36
C PRO A 19 4.83 -14.80 -7.89
N GLU A 20 5.83 -14.79 -7.01
CA GLU A 20 5.64 -15.04 -5.57
C GLU A 20 4.85 -13.91 -4.89
N GLN A 21 4.92 -12.69 -5.43
CA GLN A 21 4.18 -11.54 -4.93
C GLN A 21 2.73 -11.57 -5.39
N GLU A 22 2.46 -12.11 -6.59
CA GLU A 22 1.11 -12.39 -7.06
C GLU A 22 0.46 -13.47 -6.18
N ALA A 23 1.18 -14.56 -5.90
CA ALA A 23 0.71 -15.60 -4.99
C ALA A 23 0.39 -15.04 -3.58
N PHE A 24 1.21 -14.11 -3.08
CA PHE A 24 0.93 -13.44 -1.81
C PHE A 24 -0.31 -12.53 -1.87
N ARG A 25 -0.47 -11.73 -2.92
CA ARG A 25 -1.71 -10.95 -3.16
C ARG A 25 -2.92 -11.87 -3.10
N ASP A 26 -2.89 -12.96 -3.84
CA ASP A 26 -4.03 -13.87 -3.96
C ASP A 26 -4.37 -14.51 -2.60
N ALA A 27 -3.35 -14.88 -1.81
CA ALA A 27 -3.54 -15.40 -0.46
C ALA A 27 -4.11 -14.36 0.52
N VAL A 28 -3.69 -13.09 0.43
CA VAL A 28 -4.24 -11.98 1.24
C VAL A 28 -5.70 -11.72 0.89
N GLN A 29 -6.02 -11.65 -0.41
CA GLN A 29 -7.37 -11.40 -0.89
C GLN A 29 -8.32 -12.58 -0.59
N ALA A 30 -7.85 -13.82 -0.67
CA ALA A 30 -8.64 -15.01 -0.31
C ALA A 30 -9.05 -15.02 1.19
N GLN A 31 -8.30 -14.35 2.06
CA GLN A 31 -8.63 -14.17 3.48
C GLN A 31 -9.58 -12.98 3.73
N GLY A 32 -9.98 -12.26 2.69
CA GLY A 32 -10.87 -11.10 2.78
C GLY A 32 -10.16 -9.79 3.12
N PHE A 33 -8.83 -9.74 3.09
CA PHE A 33 -8.07 -8.53 3.34
C PHE A 33 -7.89 -7.68 2.07
N GLY A 34 -7.76 -6.36 2.25
CA GLY A 34 -7.44 -5.45 1.16
C GLY A 34 -5.99 -5.60 0.68
N TRP A 35 -5.78 -5.43 -0.62
CA TRP A 35 -4.45 -5.40 -1.22
C TRP A 35 -4.41 -4.37 -2.36
N ALA A 36 -3.32 -3.60 -2.46
CA ALA A 36 -3.10 -2.67 -3.57
C ALA A 36 -1.63 -2.66 -4.04
N LEU A 37 -1.44 -2.62 -5.37
CA LEU A 37 -0.16 -2.30 -5.99
C LEU A 37 -0.03 -0.77 -6.10
N VAL A 38 0.97 -0.20 -5.44
CA VAL A 38 1.18 1.26 -5.42
C VAL A 38 2.52 1.60 -6.05
N ARG A 39 2.58 2.73 -6.77
CA ARG A 39 3.80 3.24 -7.43
C ARG A 39 4.12 4.68 -7.07
N SER A 40 3.23 5.33 -6.34
CA SER A 40 3.34 6.72 -5.92
C SER A 40 2.73 6.91 -4.53
N LEU A 41 2.95 8.09 -3.94
CA LEU A 41 2.24 8.49 -2.72
C LEU A 41 0.74 8.60 -2.97
N ASP A 42 0.33 9.14 -4.12
CA ASP A 42 -1.08 9.31 -4.47
C ASP A 42 -1.80 7.97 -4.61
N ASP A 43 -1.14 6.95 -5.18
CA ASP A 43 -1.67 5.58 -5.26
C ASP A 43 -1.93 5.01 -3.86
N ALA A 44 -1.00 5.25 -2.92
CA ALA A 44 -1.12 4.79 -1.55
C ALA A 44 -2.24 5.52 -0.80
N LEU A 45 -2.36 6.84 -0.97
CA LEU A 45 -3.44 7.64 -0.38
C LEU A 45 -4.81 7.22 -0.95
N GLY A 46 -4.90 6.96 -2.26
CA GLY A 46 -6.09 6.43 -2.91
C GLY A 46 -6.49 5.07 -2.35
N ALA A 47 -5.56 4.12 -2.27
CA ALA A 47 -5.82 2.80 -1.71
C ALA A 47 -6.30 2.83 -0.25
N LEU A 48 -5.76 3.75 0.56
CA LEU A 48 -6.22 3.97 1.93
C LEU A 48 -7.65 4.50 1.97
N ALA A 49 -7.97 5.50 1.13
CA ALA A 49 -9.31 6.08 1.05
C ALA A 49 -10.36 5.06 0.59
N ASP A 50 -10.06 4.28 -0.46
CA ASP A 50 -10.95 3.25 -1.01
C ASP A 50 -11.29 2.15 0.01
N GLN A 51 -10.39 1.89 0.95
CA GLN A 51 -10.56 0.92 2.04
C GLN A 51 -11.10 1.58 3.34
N GLY A 52 -11.47 2.85 3.28
CA GLY A 52 -12.08 3.61 4.37
C GLY A 52 -11.12 3.94 5.52
N PHE A 53 -9.80 3.94 5.29
CA PHE A 53 -8.83 4.40 6.29
C PHE A 53 -8.79 5.93 6.30
N THR A 54 -8.97 6.53 7.47
CA THR A 54 -8.72 7.96 7.66
C THR A 54 -7.21 8.19 7.68
N THR A 55 -6.67 8.89 6.68
CA THR A 55 -5.25 9.20 6.58
C THR A 55 -4.95 10.63 7.05
N ARG A 56 -3.84 10.81 7.78
CA ARG A 56 -3.27 12.13 8.12
C ARG A 56 -1.84 12.18 7.60
N ILE A 57 -1.51 13.20 6.82
CA ILE A 57 -0.16 13.40 6.28
C ILE A 57 0.62 14.27 7.26
N ALA A 58 1.70 13.73 7.81
CA ALA A 58 2.65 14.50 8.59
C ALA A 58 3.70 15.15 7.67
N PRO A 59 4.22 16.34 8.00
CA PRO A 59 5.32 16.93 7.27
C PRO A 59 6.55 16.02 7.34
N SER A 60 7.24 15.85 6.21
CA SER A 60 8.49 15.08 6.17
C SER A 60 9.54 15.73 7.08
N PRO A 61 10.22 14.99 7.97
CA PRO A 61 11.34 15.54 8.73
C PRO A 61 12.37 16.07 7.72
N ARG A 62 12.77 17.34 7.86
CA ARG A 62 13.83 17.89 7.00
C ARG A 62 15.08 17.05 7.22
N ARG A 63 15.54 16.36 6.16
CA ARG A 63 16.87 15.73 6.19
C ARG A 63 17.90 16.86 6.29
N PRO A 64 18.80 16.87 7.29
CA PRO A 64 19.90 17.83 7.30
C PRO A 64 20.67 17.72 5.98
N ALA A 65 21.07 18.87 5.44
CA ALA A 65 21.92 18.89 4.25
C ALA A 65 23.22 18.09 4.54
N PRO A 66 23.77 17.37 3.54
CA PRO A 66 25.02 16.63 3.70
C PRO A 66 26.18 17.53 4.14
#